data_AF-A0A7D9HKG5-F1
#
_entry.id   AF-A0A7D9HKG5-F1
#
_cell.length_a   1.000
_cell.length_b   1.000
_cell.length_c   1.000
_cell.angle_alpha   90.00
_cell.angle_beta   90.00
_cell.angle_gamma   90.00
#
_symmetry.space_group_name_H-M   'P 1'
#
loop_
_entity.id
_entity.type
_entity.pdbx_description
1 polymer ?
#
loop_
_entity_poly.entity_id
_entity_poly.type
_entity_poly.pdbx_seq_one_letter_code
_entity_poly.pdbx_strand_id
1 'polypeptide(L)'
;MSRFGLHVIVLTALTLISSCLRTGAAQEVIELKNELCNPRSTIIPIDQPSYRHFPYYVTLYRCGGSDGYTSPRYRTCVPATTKDVRIKVRNLDTSEFAEIIEKNHTSCKSACANNKAMCDAEMEAWNEQACRCECRYPDGPPQACPARFKWNRYMCACECNKEEHASQCLAEGKVWSHDKCGCECSPRVITRCKKLNMVLNEQTCRCVLGEVVFGAKTGTGQEKGISKTMLVGIVFGELLLLLFIFDLILYMTKKWGFMYYIKKSVGKAVSKDSHESPPLSPTANHDKSTGNHDTSTYV
;
A
#
# COMPACT_ATOMS: atom_id res chain seq x y z
N MET A 1 -7.20 -50.88 16.43
CA MET A 1 -7.12 -49.40 16.33
C MET A 1 -5.70 -49.05 15.89
N SER A 2 -5.59 -48.37 14.76
CA SER A 2 -4.43 -48.42 13.88
C SER A 2 -3.29 -47.49 14.31
N ARG A 3 -2.06 -48.02 14.36
CA ARG A 3 -0.78 -47.29 14.54
C ARG A 3 -0.64 -46.06 13.61
N PHE A 4 -1.39 -45.99 12.51
CA PHE A 4 -1.41 -44.84 11.60
C PHE A 4 -2.02 -43.57 12.20
N GLY A 5 -2.99 -43.68 13.11
CA GLY A 5 -3.64 -42.49 13.70
C GLY A 5 -2.71 -41.69 14.62
N LEU A 6 -1.84 -42.40 15.36
CA LEU A 6 -0.90 -41.78 16.29
C LEU A 6 0.20 -41.01 15.56
N HIS A 7 0.71 -41.54 14.45
CA HIS A 7 1.74 -40.85 13.65
C HIS A 7 1.23 -39.57 13.00
N VAL A 8 -0.02 -39.53 12.53
CA VAL A 8 -0.62 -38.33 11.94
C VAL A 8 -0.81 -37.24 12.99
N ILE A 9 -1.29 -37.60 14.19
CA ILE A 9 -1.48 -36.65 15.30
C ILE A 9 -0.14 -36.04 15.74
N VAL A 10 0.91 -36.86 15.87
CA VAL A 10 2.25 -36.40 16.27
C VAL A 10 2.87 -35.47 15.21
N LEU A 11 2.73 -35.78 13.93
CA LEU A 11 3.21 -34.90 12.85
C LEU A 11 2.47 -33.57 12.82
N THR A 12 1.15 -33.56 12.99
CA THR A 12 0.37 -32.32 13.04
C THR A 12 0.69 -31.46 14.26
N ALA A 13 0.91 -32.08 15.43
CA ALA A 13 1.33 -31.39 16.64
C ALA A 13 2.73 -30.78 16.48
N LEU A 14 3.68 -31.51 15.88
CA LEU A 14 5.03 -30.99 15.60
C LEU A 14 5.01 -29.82 14.60
N THR A 15 4.14 -29.86 13.59
CA THR A 15 3.99 -28.72 12.66
C THR A 15 3.35 -27.50 13.32
N LEU A 16 2.36 -27.68 14.20
CA LEU A 16 1.74 -26.58 14.95
C LEU A 16 2.73 -25.97 15.97
N ILE A 17 3.52 -26.79 16.65
CA ILE A 17 4.58 -26.34 17.55
C ILE A 17 5.68 -25.60 16.77
N SER A 18 6.09 -26.09 15.59
CA SER A 18 7.06 -25.40 14.71
C SER A 18 6.53 -24.08 14.16
N SER A 19 5.21 -23.98 13.94
CA SER A 19 4.54 -22.73 13.52
C SER A 19 4.52 -21.69 14.64
N CYS A 20 4.36 -22.13 15.90
CA CYS A 20 4.42 -21.26 17.08
C CYS A 20 5.85 -20.83 17.44
N LEU A 21 6.88 -21.62 17.10
CA LEU A 21 8.29 -21.29 17.34
C LEU A 21 8.90 -20.30 16.32
N ARG A 22 8.17 -19.92 15.26
CA ARG A 22 8.57 -18.85 14.34
C ARG A 22 8.15 -17.45 14.79
N THR A 23 7.73 -17.28 16.04
CA THR A 23 7.49 -15.95 16.62
C THR A 23 8.82 -15.29 16.97
N GLY A 24 9.24 -14.36 16.11
CA GLY A 24 10.16 -13.30 16.47
C GLY A 24 11.64 -13.65 16.33
N ALA A 25 12.13 -13.75 15.09
CA ALA A 25 13.51 -13.35 14.86
C ALA A 25 13.60 -11.88 15.33
N ALA A 26 14.34 -11.63 16.40
CA ALA A 26 14.61 -10.28 16.88
C ALA A 26 15.19 -9.50 15.70
N GLN A 27 14.41 -8.54 15.19
CA GLN A 27 14.82 -7.75 14.06
C GLN A 27 15.99 -6.87 14.53
N GLU A 28 17.16 -7.12 13.97
CA GLU A 28 18.35 -6.33 14.25
C GLU A 28 18.07 -4.87 13.90
N VAL A 29 18.10 -4.01 14.91
CA VAL A 29 17.94 -2.57 14.71
C VAL A 29 19.27 -2.04 14.21
N ILE A 30 19.36 -1.84 12.89
CA ILE A 30 20.53 -1.24 12.26
C ILE A 30 20.45 0.28 12.47
N GLU A 31 21.38 0.82 13.25
CA GLU A 31 21.54 2.27 13.39
C GLU A 31 22.27 2.84 12.16
N LEU A 32 21.55 3.64 11.37
CA LEU A 32 22.10 4.29 10.19
C LEU A 32 22.59 5.69 10.52
N LYS A 33 23.76 6.06 10.01
CA LYS A 33 24.29 7.41 10.14
C LYS A 33 23.57 8.36 9.18
N ASN A 34 23.40 9.60 9.62
CA ASN A 34 22.83 10.64 8.78
C ASN A 34 23.80 11.04 7.65
N GLU A 35 23.27 11.07 6.43
CA GLU A 35 24.02 11.36 5.22
C GLU A 35 24.02 12.86 4.92
N LEU A 36 25.19 13.50 5.02
CA LEU A 36 25.33 14.95 4.81
C LEU A 36 25.21 15.35 3.33
N CYS A 37 24.86 16.61 3.09
CA CYS A 37 24.71 17.19 1.75
C CYS A 37 25.98 17.10 0.91
N ASN A 38 25.99 16.18 -0.06
CA ASN A 38 27.12 15.92 -0.95
C ASN A 38 26.66 15.43 -2.33
N PRO A 39 27.50 15.51 -3.37
CA PRO A 39 27.23 14.86 -4.65
C PRO A 39 27.21 13.34 -4.48
N ARG A 40 26.15 12.68 -4.95
CA ARG A 40 25.93 11.25 -4.84
C ARG A 40 25.54 10.65 -6.17
N SER A 41 26.11 9.48 -6.45
CA SER A 41 25.74 8.68 -7.62
C SER A 41 24.25 8.34 -7.56
N THR A 42 23.49 8.79 -8.55
CA THR A 42 22.04 8.63 -8.63
C THR A 42 21.65 8.20 -10.03
N ILE A 43 20.72 7.25 -10.12
CA ILE A 43 20.14 6.82 -11.39
C ILE A 43 19.05 7.82 -11.78
N ILE A 44 19.18 8.44 -12.95
CA ILE A 44 18.21 9.39 -13.49
C ILE A 44 17.64 8.89 -14.82
N PRO A 45 16.38 9.20 -15.13
CA PRO A 45 15.84 8.98 -16.47
C PRO A 45 16.39 10.03 -17.44
N ILE A 46 16.66 9.62 -18.67
CA ILE A 46 17.17 10.51 -19.73
C ILE A 46 16.06 11.35 -20.38
N ASP A 47 14.89 10.76 -20.62
CA ASP A 47 13.84 11.39 -21.42
C ASP A 47 12.41 11.07 -20.93
N GLN A 48 12.25 11.00 -19.60
CA GLN A 48 10.93 10.90 -18.95
C GLN A 48 10.05 12.10 -19.34
N PRO A 49 8.75 11.90 -19.64
CA PRO A 49 8.00 10.64 -19.59
C PRO A 49 7.99 9.84 -20.89
N SER A 50 8.74 10.26 -21.91
CA SER A 50 8.61 9.71 -23.26
C SER A 50 9.36 8.39 -23.49
N TYR A 51 10.50 8.17 -22.83
CA TYR A 51 11.29 6.92 -22.92
C TYR A 51 11.54 6.44 -24.36
N ARG A 52 11.86 7.38 -25.26
CA ARG A 52 12.17 7.14 -26.69
C ARG A 52 13.65 6.94 -26.97
N HIS A 53 14.52 7.14 -25.97
CA HIS A 53 15.97 7.03 -26.11
C HIS A 53 16.53 5.88 -25.25
N PHE A 54 17.52 5.16 -25.81
CA PHE A 54 18.29 4.15 -25.10
C PHE A 54 19.75 4.62 -24.87
N PRO A 55 20.31 4.49 -23.66
CA PRO A 55 19.71 3.91 -22.45
C PRO A 55 18.64 4.81 -21.81
N TYR A 56 17.59 4.20 -21.23
CA TYR A 56 16.50 4.93 -20.57
C TYR A 56 16.95 5.63 -19.27
N TYR A 57 17.92 5.02 -18.59
CA TYR A 57 18.45 5.48 -17.32
C TYR A 57 19.97 5.52 -17.36
N VAL A 58 20.54 6.53 -16.72
CA VAL A 58 22.00 6.69 -16.57
C VAL A 58 22.35 7.04 -15.13
N THR A 59 23.59 6.80 -14.77
CA THR A 59 24.13 7.19 -13.47
C THR A 59 24.86 8.53 -13.60
N LEU A 60 24.37 9.55 -12.88
CA LEU A 60 25.05 10.85 -12.74
C LEU A 60 25.12 11.25 -11.25
N TYR A 61 25.99 12.20 -10.92
CA TYR A 61 26.02 12.79 -9.60
C TYR A 61 24.90 13.81 -9.44
N ARG A 62 24.09 13.63 -8.39
CA ARG A 62 23.06 14.56 -7.93
C ARG A 62 23.30 14.91 -6.47
N CYS A 63 22.89 16.11 -6.08
CA CYS A 63 23.04 16.56 -4.71
C CYS A 63 21.98 15.90 -3.84
N GLY A 64 22.41 15.32 -2.73
CA GLY A 64 21.51 14.65 -1.78
C GLY A 64 22.13 14.54 -0.40
N GLY A 65 21.26 14.34 0.59
CA GLY A 65 21.62 14.36 2.00
C GLY A 65 21.02 15.56 2.74
N SER A 66 21.29 15.66 4.04
CA SER A 66 20.77 16.71 4.90
C SER A 66 21.82 17.78 5.25
N ASP A 67 21.33 18.89 5.80
CA ASP A 67 22.15 19.92 6.45
C ASP A 67 22.26 19.64 7.96
N GLY A 68 23.07 18.64 8.32
CA GLY A 68 23.19 18.15 9.69
C GLY A 68 21.86 17.65 10.24
N TYR A 69 21.43 18.22 11.38
CA TYR A 69 20.16 17.89 12.03
C TYR A 69 18.98 18.77 11.57
N THR A 70 19.21 19.70 10.63
CA THR A 70 18.15 20.59 10.16
C THR A 70 17.19 19.82 9.25
N SER A 71 15.88 19.99 9.51
CA SER A 71 14.85 19.30 8.74
C SER A 71 14.92 19.67 7.25
N PRO A 72 14.77 18.68 6.33
CA PRO A 72 14.63 18.92 4.89
C PRO A 72 13.49 19.86 4.50
N ARG A 73 12.53 20.09 5.41
CA ARG A 73 11.44 21.06 5.24
C ARG A 73 11.92 22.51 5.24
N TYR A 74 13.03 22.81 5.90
CA TYR A 74 13.59 24.17 6.00
C TYR A 74 14.80 24.34 5.09
N ARG A 75 15.68 23.34 5.05
CA ARG A 75 16.90 23.39 4.25
C ARG A 75 17.05 22.15 3.40
N THR A 76 17.37 22.34 2.13
CA THR A 76 17.53 21.28 1.15
C THR A 76 18.91 21.34 0.49
N CYS A 77 19.41 20.17 0.08
CA CYS A 77 20.71 20.03 -0.55
C CYS A 77 20.59 20.32 -2.05
N VAL A 78 21.24 21.40 -2.51
CA VAL A 78 21.15 21.86 -3.90
C VAL A 78 22.55 21.89 -4.56
N PRO A 79 22.63 21.82 -5.89
CA PRO A 79 23.90 22.02 -6.59
C PRO A 79 24.47 23.41 -6.31
N ALA A 80 25.73 23.44 -5.87
CA ALA A 80 26.53 24.66 -5.82
C ALA A 80 27.26 24.88 -7.15
N THR A 81 27.78 23.80 -7.74
CA THR A 81 28.40 23.81 -9.06
C THR A 81 27.94 22.60 -9.87
N THR A 82 27.88 22.77 -11.19
CA THR A 82 27.50 21.73 -12.14
C THR A 82 28.44 21.73 -13.33
N LYS A 83 28.58 20.56 -13.96
CA LYS A 83 29.27 20.38 -15.23
C LYS A 83 28.33 19.70 -16.23
N ASP A 84 28.27 20.24 -17.44
CA ASP A 84 27.50 19.62 -18.52
C ASP A 84 28.19 18.33 -18.99
N VAL A 85 27.39 17.28 -19.17
CA VAL A 85 27.81 15.97 -19.67
C VAL A 85 26.99 15.64 -20.90
N ARG A 86 27.67 15.30 -21.99
CA ARG A 86 27.04 14.87 -23.23
C ARG A 86 26.86 13.36 -23.18
N ILE A 87 25.62 12.92 -23.33
CA ILE A 87 25.23 11.51 -23.26
C ILE A 87 24.81 11.09 -24.65
N LYS A 88 25.55 10.15 -25.23
CA LYS A 88 25.19 9.55 -26.50
C LYS A 88 24.05 8.58 -26.28
N VAL A 89 22.95 8.78 -26.99
CA VAL A 89 21.74 7.97 -26.89
C VAL A 89 21.31 7.51 -28.27
N ARG A 90 20.57 6.40 -28.33
CA ARG A 90 19.94 5.90 -29.55
C ARG A 90 18.45 6.19 -29.52
N ASN A 91 17.95 6.92 -30.51
CA ASN A 91 16.51 7.08 -30.72
C ASN A 91 15.92 5.73 -31.16
N LEU A 92 14.88 5.26 -30.49
CA LEU A 92 14.27 3.96 -30.77
C LEU A 92 13.37 3.96 -32.01
N ASP A 93 12.81 5.11 -32.37
CA ASP A 93 11.94 5.28 -33.54
C ASP A 93 12.77 5.34 -34.83
N THR A 94 13.84 6.14 -34.84
CA THR A 94 14.69 6.36 -36.04
C THR A 94 15.93 5.47 -36.09
N SER A 95 16.28 4.82 -34.97
CA SER A 95 17.56 4.09 -34.79
C SER A 95 18.82 4.95 -34.87
N GLU A 96 18.70 6.27 -34.99
CA GLU A 96 19.83 7.20 -35.07
C GLU A 96 20.41 7.51 -33.69
N PHE A 97 21.69 7.88 -33.67
CA PHE A 97 22.34 8.38 -32.46
C PHE A 97 22.16 9.88 -32.33
N ALA A 98 21.87 10.33 -31.11
CA ALA A 98 21.82 11.73 -30.73
C ALA A 98 22.64 11.98 -29.46
N GLU A 99 22.94 13.25 -29.17
CA GLU A 99 23.53 13.67 -27.91
C GLU A 99 22.50 14.43 -27.08
N ILE A 100 22.34 14.04 -25.82
CA ILE A 100 21.55 14.78 -24.83
C ILE A 100 22.52 15.39 -23.82
N ILE A 101 22.30 16.65 -23.46
CA ILE A 101 23.13 17.37 -22.49
C ILE A 101 22.43 17.33 -21.13
N GLU A 102 23.10 16.71 -20.17
CA GLU A 102 22.64 16.63 -18.78
C GLU A 102 23.60 17.34 -17.82
N LYS A 103 23.08 17.82 -16.69
CA LYS A 103 23.89 18.47 -15.65
C LYS A 103 24.35 17.45 -14.62
N ASN A 104 25.67 17.29 -14.51
CA ASN A 104 26.30 16.53 -13.45
C ASN A 104 26.70 17.45 -12.30
N HIS A 105 26.24 17.17 -11.08
CA HIS A 105 26.52 18.02 -9.93
C HIS A 105 27.95 17.76 -9.43
N THR A 106 28.78 18.79 -9.35
CA THR A 106 30.21 18.67 -8.96
C THR A 106 30.46 19.08 -7.51
N SER A 107 29.63 19.97 -6.96
CA SER A 107 29.60 20.27 -5.52
C SER A 107 28.20 20.66 -5.08
N CYS A 108 27.91 20.51 -3.79
CA CYS A 108 26.61 20.78 -3.20
C CYS A 108 26.71 21.80 -2.09
N LYS A 109 25.60 22.50 -1.84
CA LYS A 109 25.42 23.39 -0.70
C LYS A 109 24.03 23.24 -0.11
N SER A 110 23.90 23.61 1.15
CA SER A 110 22.59 23.79 1.78
C SER A 110 21.96 25.10 1.34
N ALA A 111 20.68 25.08 1.00
CA ALA A 111 19.88 26.25 0.68
C ALA A 111 18.51 26.15 1.34
N CYS A 112 17.84 27.29 1.53
CA CYS A 112 16.46 27.30 2.02
C CYS A 112 15.55 26.54 1.04
N ALA A 113 14.74 25.62 1.57
CA ALA A 113 13.76 24.88 0.78
C ALA A 113 12.57 25.77 0.37
N ASN A 114 12.25 26.74 1.22
CA ASN A 114 11.19 27.73 1.02
C ASN A 114 11.81 29.13 0.84
N ASN A 115 10.97 30.10 0.51
CA ASN A 115 11.37 31.49 0.37
C ASN A 115 10.35 32.43 1.05
N LYS A 116 10.72 33.70 1.14
CA LYS A 116 9.91 34.75 1.78
C LYS A 116 8.48 34.88 1.23
N ALA A 117 8.25 34.56 -0.04
CA ALA A 117 6.93 34.68 -0.66
C ALA A 117 5.93 33.61 -0.18
N MET A 118 6.40 32.59 0.53
CA MET A 118 5.54 31.57 1.13
C MET A 118 5.00 31.96 2.51
N CYS A 119 5.53 33.03 3.11
CA CYS A 119 5.03 33.53 4.39
C CYS A 119 3.80 34.40 4.20
N ASP A 120 2.88 34.34 5.16
CA ASP A 120 1.83 35.36 5.28
C ASP A 120 2.49 36.70 5.60
N ALA A 121 2.41 37.67 4.69
CA ALA A 121 3.10 38.95 4.85
C ALA A 121 2.61 39.74 6.08
N GLU A 122 1.35 39.56 6.49
CA GLU A 122 0.71 40.26 7.60
C GLU A 122 1.01 39.60 8.95
N MET A 123 1.01 38.27 9.00
CA MET A 123 1.14 37.51 10.26
C MET A 123 2.55 36.98 10.52
N GLU A 124 3.36 36.83 9.47
CA GLU A 124 4.65 36.14 9.52
C GLU A 124 5.78 36.99 8.96
N ALA A 125 7.00 36.72 9.46
CA ALA A 125 8.24 37.28 8.97
C ALA A 125 9.18 36.16 8.55
N TRP A 126 9.82 36.33 7.39
CA TRP A 126 10.82 35.38 6.92
C TRP A 126 12.13 35.52 7.71
N ASN A 127 12.58 34.42 8.30
CA ASN A 127 13.89 34.32 8.93
C ASN A 127 14.87 33.62 7.97
N GLU A 128 15.79 34.39 7.38
CA GLU A 128 16.77 33.87 6.40
C GLU A 128 17.73 32.84 7.00
N GLN A 129 18.09 32.97 8.27
CA GLN A 129 19.02 32.06 8.92
C GLN A 129 18.37 30.70 9.17
N ALA A 130 17.13 30.72 9.67
CA ALA A 130 16.35 29.53 9.98
C ALA A 130 15.62 28.95 8.76
N CYS A 131 15.58 29.66 7.63
CA CYS A 131 14.86 29.29 6.41
C CYS A 131 13.37 28.95 6.66
N ARG A 132 12.70 29.75 7.49
CA ARG A 132 11.29 29.54 7.85
C ARG A 132 10.56 30.85 8.11
N CYS A 133 9.24 30.79 8.03
CA CYS A 133 8.36 31.86 8.49
C CYS A 133 8.24 31.77 10.01
N GLU A 134 8.35 32.90 10.69
CA GLU A 134 8.17 33.03 12.14
C GLU A 134 7.05 34.03 12.41
N CYS A 135 6.21 33.76 13.41
CA CYS A 135 5.12 34.68 13.73
C CYS A 135 5.67 36.04 14.14
N ARG A 136 5.13 37.10 13.55
CA ARG A 136 5.41 38.48 13.99
C ARG A 136 4.94 38.72 15.42
N TYR A 137 3.87 38.02 15.79
CA TYR A 137 3.19 38.19 17.06
C TYR A 137 3.16 36.86 17.84
N PRO A 138 4.30 36.48 18.48
CA PRO A 138 4.40 35.18 19.16
C PRO A 138 3.44 35.07 20.36
N ASP A 139 3.13 36.18 21.02
CA ASP A 139 2.30 36.21 22.22
C ASP A 139 0.81 36.41 21.95
N GLY A 140 0.43 36.73 20.71
CA GLY A 140 -0.96 36.95 20.32
C GLY A 140 -1.10 38.00 19.21
N PRO A 141 -2.10 37.87 18.33
CA PRO A 141 -2.29 38.77 17.19
C PRO A 141 -2.68 40.19 17.64
N PRO A 142 -2.49 41.22 16.80
CA PRO A 142 -2.84 42.60 17.12
C PRO A 142 -4.32 42.77 17.51
N GLN A 143 -5.19 42.01 16.85
CA GLN A 143 -6.60 41.90 17.19
C GLN A 143 -6.84 40.52 17.81
N ALA A 144 -7.45 40.49 19.00
CA ALA A 144 -7.77 39.26 19.68
C ALA A 144 -8.57 38.30 18.79
N CYS A 145 -8.29 36.99 18.91
CA CYS A 145 -9.01 35.97 18.16
C CYS A 145 -10.52 36.05 18.42
N PRO A 146 -11.36 35.77 17.42
CA PRO A 146 -12.80 35.72 17.58
C PRO A 146 -13.23 34.72 18.68
N ALA A 147 -14.44 34.87 19.20
CA ALA A 147 -14.97 33.96 20.21
C ALA A 147 -14.88 32.49 19.76
N ARG A 148 -14.45 31.60 20.66
CA ARG A 148 -14.16 30.17 20.42
C ARG A 148 -12.89 29.84 19.64
N PHE A 149 -12.08 30.83 19.32
CA PHE A 149 -10.75 30.63 18.74
C PHE A 149 -9.67 30.98 19.75
N LYS A 150 -8.52 30.30 19.65
CA LYS A 150 -7.30 30.59 20.40
C LYS A 150 -6.16 30.86 19.44
N TRP A 151 -5.22 31.72 19.83
CA TRP A 151 -4.03 31.98 19.02
C TRP A 151 -3.09 30.77 19.03
N ASN A 152 -2.70 30.30 17.86
CA ASN A 152 -1.68 29.28 17.70
C ASN A 152 -0.38 29.93 17.22
N ARG A 153 0.58 30.09 18.13
CA ARG A 153 1.92 30.64 17.87
C ARG A 153 2.81 29.81 16.93
N TYR A 154 2.39 28.61 16.53
CA TYR A 154 3.12 27.78 15.57
C TYR A 154 2.53 27.89 14.16
N MET A 155 1.25 28.24 14.05
CA MET A 155 0.57 28.50 12.77
C MET A 155 0.39 29.99 12.47
N CYS A 156 0.74 30.87 13.42
CA CYS A 156 0.55 32.31 13.32
C CYS A 156 -0.89 32.69 12.95
N ALA A 157 -1.84 31.92 13.47
CA ALA A 157 -3.26 32.04 13.13
C ALA A 157 -4.14 31.69 14.33
N CYS A 158 -5.37 32.19 14.30
CA CYS A 158 -6.41 31.80 15.25
C CYS A 158 -6.98 30.42 14.85
N GLU A 159 -6.86 29.44 15.74
CA GLU A 159 -7.43 28.09 15.55
C GLU A 159 -8.61 27.86 16.49
N CYS A 160 -9.46 26.87 16.17
CA CYS A 160 -10.57 26.55 17.05
C CYS A 160 -10.09 26.09 18.44
N ASN A 161 -10.64 26.68 19.50
CA ASN A 161 -10.36 26.29 20.87
C ASN A 161 -11.27 25.10 21.30
N LYS A 162 -10.93 23.92 20.78
CA LYS A 162 -11.67 22.68 21.05
C LYS A 162 -11.66 22.31 22.54
N GLU A 163 -10.54 22.47 23.22
CA GLU A 163 -10.38 22.03 24.62
C GLU A 163 -11.37 22.73 25.55
N GLU A 164 -11.57 24.03 25.36
CA GLU A 164 -12.48 24.83 26.18
C GLU A 164 -13.96 24.63 25.80
N HIS A 165 -14.25 24.48 24.51
CA HIS A 165 -15.63 24.53 24.01
C HIS A 165 -16.23 23.19 23.59
N ALA A 166 -15.46 22.14 23.32
CA ALA A 166 -16.01 20.86 22.90
C ALA A 166 -16.83 20.19 24.01
N SER A 167 -16.47 20.43 25.27
CA SER A 167 -17.26 20.00 26.43
C SER A 167 -18.66 20.62 26.46
N GLN A 168 -18.90 21.72 25.74
CA GLN A 168 -20.21 22.38 25.65
C GLN A 168 -21.15 21.66 24.65
N CYS A 169 -20.64 20.71 23.86
CA CYS A 169 -21.43 19.89 22.95
C CYS A 169 -22.12 18.70 23.67
N LEU A 170 -22.78 18.97 24.80
CA LEU A 170 -23.42 17.93 25.63
C LEU A 170 -24.79 17.48 25.09
N ALA A 171 -25.39 18.25 24.17
CA ALA A 171 -26.68 17.91 23.61
C ALA A 171 -26.59 16.62 22.76
N GLU A 172 -27.56 15.72 22.96
CA GLU A 172 -27.61 14.43 22.27
C GLU A 172 -27.54 14.62 20.74
N GLY A 173 -26.62 13.92 20.10
CA GLY A 173 -26.44 13.98 18.65
C GLY A 173 -25.65 15.18 18.14
N LYS A 174 -25.15 16.08 19.00
CA LYS A 174 -24.15 17.10 18.62
C LYS A 174 -22.73 16.57 18.73
N VAL A 175 -21.87 17.06 17.84
CA VAL A 175 -20.43 16.81 17.79
C VAL A 175 -19.70 18.12 17.50
N TRP A 176 -18.45 18.20 17.95
CA TRP A 176 -17.60 19.34 17.63
C TRP A 176 -17.20 19.35 16.16
N SER A 177 -17.39 20.49 15.50
CA SER A 177 -16.98 20.77 14.12
C SER A 177 -15.72 21.63 14.12
N HIS A 178 -14.66 21.15 13.46
CA HIS A 178 -13.44 21.94 13.24
C HIS A 178 -13.65 23.06 12.22
N ASP A 179 -14.60 22.92 11.30
CA ASP A 179 -14.84 23.93 10.27
C ASP A 179 -15.62 25.14 10.81
N LYS A 180 -16.56 24.88 11.73
CA LYS A 180 -17.39 25.92 12.36
C LYS A 180 -16.88 26.37 13.72
N CYS A 181 -15.81 25.75 14.23
CA CYS A 181 -15.33 25.93 15.61
C CYS A 181 -16.48 25.92 16.64
N GLY A 182 -17.35 24.92 16.54
CA GLY A 182 -18.59 24.87 17.31
C GLY A 182 -19.31 23.53 17.24
N CYS A 183 -20.38 23.39 18.01
CA CYS A 183 -21.18 22.17 18.03
C CYS A 183 -22.15 22.14 16.84
N GLU A 184 -22.11 21.07 16.06
CA GLU A 184 -23.06 20.79 15.00
C GLU A 184 -23.67 19.40 15.15
N CYS A 185 -24.77 19.13 14.45
CA CYS A 185 -25.37 17.81 14.46
C CYS A 185 -24.46 16.79 13.78
N SER A 186 -24.36 15.59 14.38
CA SER A 186 -23.52 14.53 13.83
C SER A 186 -23.91 14.17 12.40
N PRO A 187 -22.93 13.84 11.53
CA PRO A 187 -23.22 13.39 10.16
C PRO A 187 -24.18 12.21 10.10
N ARG A 188 -24.19 11.35 11.13
CA ARG A 188 -25.13 10.23 11.29
C ARG A 188 -26.58 10.69 11.39
N VAL A 189 -26.85 11.72 12.19
CA VAL A 189 -28.19 12.32 12.35
C VAL A 189 -28.60 13.01 11.04
N ILE A 190 -27.71 13.82 10.45
CA ILE A 190 -27.95 14.51 9.17
C ILE A 190 -28.36 13.49 8.08
N THR A 191 -27.60 12.42 7.94
CA THR A 191 -27.85 11.36 6.95
C THR A 191 -29.15 10.62 7.23
N ARG A 192 -29.48 10.37 8.50
CA ARG A 192 -30.74 9.73 8.90
C ARG A 192 -31.94 10.60 8.52
N CYS A 193 -31.92 11.90 8.83
CA CYS A 193 -33.04 12.78 8.49
C CYS A 193 -33.24 12.88 6.97
N LYS A 194 -32.14 13.01 6.21
CA LYS A 194 -32.18 13.00 4.73
C LYS A 194 -32.80 11.70 4.18
N LYS A 195 -32.40 10.54 4.72
CA LYS A 195 -32.96 9.24 4.30
C LYS A 195 -34.46 9.11 4.61
N LEU A 196 -34.92 9.74 5.69
CA LEU A 196 -36.34 9.78 6.07
C LEU A 196 -37.13 10.89 5.36
N ASN A 197 -36.51 11.64 4.44
CA ASN A 197 -37.10 12.85 3.83
C ASN A 197 -37.63 13.85 4.86
N MET A 198 -36.93 13.97 6.00
CA MET A 198 -37.25 14.88 7.10
C MET A 198 -36.23 16.02 7.16
N VAL A 199 -36.67 17.16 7.70
CA VAL A 199 -35.81 18.34 7.90
C VAL A 199 -35.08 18.21 9.24
N LEU A 200 -33.80 18.53 9.27
CA LEU A 200 -33.02 18.54 10.50
C LEU A 200 -33.22 19.85 11.25
N ASN A 201 -33.65 19.78 12.50
CA ASN A 201 -33.60 20.93 13.40
C ASN A 201 -32.16 21.07 13.96
N GLU A 202 -31.43 22.09 13.54
CA GLU A 202 -30.01 22.28 13.90
C GLU A 202 -29.78 22.53 15.40
N GLN A 203 -30.76 23.06 16.11
CA GLN A 203 -30.64 23.36 17.54
C GLN A 203 -30.75 22.08 18.38
N THR A 204 -31.68 21.20 18.03
CA THR A 204 -31.99 19.97 18.78
C THR A 204 -31.36 18.71 18.20
N CYS A 205 -30.86 18.77 16.97
CA CYS A 205 -30.41 17.61 16.20
C CYS A 205 -31.45 16.49 16.09
N ARG A 206 -32.72 16.88 15.98
CA ARG A 206 -33.85 15.96 15.75
C ARG A 206 -34.38 16.14 14.34
N CYS A 207 -34.80 15.04 13.73
CA CYS A 207 -35.52 15.06 12.47
C CYS A 207 -36.97 15.49 12.74
N VAL A 208 -37.41 16.56 12.10
CA VAL A 208 -38.79 17.06 12.18
C VAL A 208 -39.44 16.99 10.82
N LEU A 209 -40.76 16.82 10.81
CA LEU A 209 -41.57 16.97 9.59
C LEU A 209 -41.60 18.46 9.26
N GLY A 210 -40.78 18.86 8.28
CA GLY A 210 -40.76 20.23 7.78
C GLY A 210 -41.48 20.30 6.44
N GLU A 211 -42.29 21.34 6.24
CA GLU A 211 -42.65 21.79 4.90
C GLU A 211 -41.37 22.21 4.18
N VAL A 212 -41.11 21.57 3.04
CA VAL A 212 -39.83 21.66 2.36
C VAL A 212 -39.71 23.02 1.67
N VAL A 213 -39.08 24.00 2.30
CA VAL A 213 -38.59 25.18 1.58
C VAL A 213 -37.31 24.76 0.84
N PHE A 214 -37.50 24.27 -0.38
CA PHE A 214 -36.42 23.86 -1.27
C PHE A 214 -35.52 25.05 -1.62
N GLY A 215 -34.32 25.05 -1.06
CA GLY A 215 -33.27 25.99 -1.41
C GLY A 215 -31.89 25.41 -1.15
N ALA A 216 -31.51 24.32 -1.83
CA ALA A 216 -30.09 23.90 -1.89
C ALA A 216 -29.78 23.02 -3.10
N LYS A 217 -28.81 23.50 -3.89
CA LYS A 217 -28.16 22.84 -5.03
C LYS A 217 -27.57 21.48 -4.62
N THR A 218 -27.90 20.46 -5.40
CA THR A 218 -27.35 19.11 -5.31
C THR A 218 -25.94 19.06 -5.88
N GLY A 219 -24.94 18.92 -5.00
CA GLY A 219 -23.62 18.38 -5.36
C GLY A 219 -23.62 16.87 -5.19
N THR A 220 -23.54 16.13 -6.29
CA THR A 220 -23.48 14.67 -6.33
C THR A 220 -22.04 14.19 -6.09
N GLY A 221 -21.69 13.91 -4.85
CA GLY A 221 -20.49 13.14 -4.48
C GLY A 221 -20.87 11.69 -4.21
N GLN A 222 -20.74 10.83 -5.22
CA GLN A 222 -21.07 9.41 -5.14
C GLN A 222 -19.82 8.61 -4.76
N GLU A 223 -19.54 8.47 -3.46
CA GLU A 223 -18.52 7.51 -3.00
C GLU A 223 -19.08 6.08 -3.10
N LYS A 224 -18.65 5.35 -4.14
CA LYS A 224 -18.92 3.92 -4.29
C LYS A 224 -17.99 3.12 -3.36
N GLY A 225 -18.41 2.92 -2.12
CA GLY A 225 -17.81 1.92 -1.23
C GLY A 225 -18.14 0.50 -1.70
N ILE A 226 -17.13 -0.38 -1.76
CA ILE A 226 -17.30 -1.79 -2.12
C ILE A 226 -18.15 -2.48 -1.05
N SER A 227 -19.19 -3.20 -1.49
CA SER A 227 -20.11 -3.91 -0.59
C SER A 227 -19.37 -4.98 0.21
N LYS A 228 -19.62 -5.02 1.53
CA LYS A 228 -19.08 -6.06 2.43
C LYS A 228 -19.41 -7.48 1.96
N THR A 229 -20.52 -7.68 1.24
CA THR A 229 -20.90 -8.98 0.66
C THR A 229 -19.93 -9.44 -0.43
N MET A 230 -19.36 -8.50 -1.20
CA MET A 230 -18.38 -8.81 -2.24
C MET A 230 -17.06 -9.28 -1.63
N LEU A 231 -16.64 -8.68 -0.51
CA LEU A 231 -15.39 -9.03 0.17
C LEU A 231 -15.45 -10.44 0.78
N VAL A 232 -16.57 -10.81 1.42
CA VAL A 232 -16.79 -12.17 1.92
C VAL A 232 -16.78 -13.19 0.78
N GLY A 233 -17.38 -12.85 -0.37
CA GLY A 233 -17.37 -13.71 -1.55
C GLY A 233 -15.98 -13.98 -2.10
N ILE A 234 -15.10 -12.97 -2.13
CA ILE A 234 -13.72 -13.12 -2.60
C ILE A 234 -12.93 -14.08 -1.69
N VAL A 235 -13.01 -13.91 -0.37
CA VAL A 235 -12.31 -14.77 0.59
C VAL A 235 -12.80 -16.23 0.50
N PHE A 236 -14.11 -16.44 0.39
CA PHE A 236 -14.66 -17.79 0.26
C PHE A 236 -14.29 -18.44 -1.07
N GLY A 237 -14.25 -17.65 -2.16
CA GLY A 237 -13.82 -18.12 -3.47
C GLY A 237 -12.35 -18.55 -3.49
N GLU A 238 -11.46 -17.78 -2.86
CA GLU A 238 -10.04 -18.11 -2.75
C GLU A 238 -9.82 -19.40 -1.95
N LEU A 239 -10.55 -19.58 -0.84
CA LEU A 239 -10.47 -20.81 -0.05
C LEU A 239 -10.89 -22.04 -0.85
N LEU A 240 -11.99 -21.96 -1.61
CA LEU A 240 -12.43 -23.07 -2.46
C LEU A 240 -11.41 -23.38 -3.57
N LEU A 241 -10.84 -22.34 -4.21
CA LEU A 241 -9.80 -22.51 -5.22
C LEU A 241 -8.58 -23.26 -4.67
N LEU A 242 -8.10 -22.88 -3.48
CA LEU A 242 -6.97 -23.54 -2.83
C LEU A 242 -7.28 -25.01 -2.49
N LEU A 243 -8.49 -25.32 -2.04
CA LEU A 243 -8.92 -26.71 -1.79
C LEU A 243 -8.92 -27.54 -3.08
N PHE A 244 -9.37 -26.97 -4.20
CA PHE A 244 -9.33 -27.64 -5.51
C PHE A 244 -7.90 -27.90 -5.99
N ILE A 245 -7.01 -26.90 -5.89
CA ILE A 245 -5.61 -27.05 -6.26
C ILE A 245 -4.95 -28.12 -5.39
N PHE A 246 -5.24 -28.15 -4.09
CA PHE A 246 -4.71 -29.16 -3.18
C PHE A 246 -5.18 -30.58 -3.54
N ASP A 247 -6.46 -30.78 -3.85
CA ASP A 247 -6.98 -32.08 -4.30
C ASP A 247 -6.36 -32.51 -5.64
N LEU A 248 -6.13 -31.57 -6.56
CA LEU A 248 -5.46 -31.83 -7.84
C LEU A 248 -4.00 -32.27 -7.65
N ILE A 249 -3.26 -31.58 -6.76
CA ILE A 249 -1.87 -31.95 -6.43
C ILE A 249 -1.83 -33.35 -5.79
N LEU A 250 -2.73 -33.64 -4.86
CA LEU A 250 -2.84 -34.97 -4.25
C LEU A 250 -3.20 -36.05 -5.28
N TYR A 251 -4.12 -35.74 -6.19
CA TYR A 251 -4.47 -36.61 -7.31
C TYR A 251 -3.26 -36.93 -8.20
N MET A 252 -2.50 -35.91 -8.62
CA MET A 252 -1.34 -36.08 -9.51
C MET A 252 -0.17 -36.79 -8.82
N THR A 253 0.11 -36.48 -7.55
CA THR A 253 1.32 -36.97 -6.87
C THR A 253 1.15 -38.32 -6.20
N LYS A 254 -0.03 -38.60 -5.62
CA LYS A 254 -0.22 -39.79 -4.76
C LYS A 254 -1.36 -40.72 -5.20
N LYS A 255 -2.06 -40.42 -6.31
CA LYS A 255 -3.27 -41.15 -6.76
C LYS A 255 -4.32 -41.30 -5.65
N TRP A 256 -4.32 -40.40 -4.68
CA TRP A 256 -5.22 -40.38 -3.53
C TRP A 256 -5.78 -38.97 -3.43
N GLY A 257 -7.10 -38.84 -3.39
CA GLY A 257 -7.81 -37.55 -3.41
C GLY A 257 -9.30 -37.77 -3.60
N PHE A 258 -10.11 -36.73 -3.33
CA PHE A 258 -11.56 -36.79 -3.48
C PHE A 258 -11.95 -37.06 -4.94
N MET A 259 -11.29 -36.42 -5.91
CA MET A 259 -11.46 -36.71 -7.35
C MET A 259 -11.11 -38.15 -7.71
N TYR A 260 -10.07 -38.76 -7.08
CA TYR A 260 -9.74 -40.17 -7.29
C TYR A 260 -10.84 -41.09 -6.72
N TYR A 261 -11.40 -40.73 -5.57
CA TYR A 261 -12.50 -41.47 -4.94
C TYR A 261 -13.76 -41.46 -5.82
N ILE A 262 -14.12 -40.31 -6.40
CA ILE A 262 -15.26 -40.20 -7.34
C ILE A 262 -15.01 -41.03 -8.61
N LYS A 263 -13.81 -40.96 -9.20
CA LYS A 263 -13.50 -41.76 -10.41
C LYS A 263 -13.61 -43.26 -10.14
N LYS A 264 -13.19 -43.72 -8.96
CA LYS A 264 -13.28 -45.14 -8.56
C LYS A 264 -14.71 -45.58 -8.23
N SER A 265 -15.55 -44.70 -7.68
CA SER A 265 -16.95 -45.03 -7.39
C SER A 265 -17.79 -45.09 -8.67
N VAL A 266 -17.55 -44.22 -9.64
CA VAL A 266 -18.25 -44.23 -10.94
C VAL A 266 -17.80 -45.42 -11.81
N GLY A 267 -16.51 -45.77 -11.82
CA GLY A 267 -16.00 -46.90 -12.60
C GLY A 267 -16.51 -48.29 -12.16
N LYS A 268 -17.00 -48.43 -10.93
CA LYS A 268 -17.57 -49.70 -10.43
C LYS A 268 -19.04 -49.90 -10.78
N ALA A 269 -19.75 -48.86 -11.21
CA ALA A 269 -21.16 -48.97 -11.58
C ALA A 269 -21.36 -49.49 -13.02
N VAL A 270 -20.31 -49.53 -13.84
CA VAL A 270 -20.42 -49.83 -15.29
C VAL A 270 -19.97 -51.25 -15.68
N SER A 271 -19.24 -51.97 -14.81
CA SER A 271 -18.59 -53.24 -15.19
C SER A 271 -19.26 -54.51 -14.63
N LYS A 272 -20.58 -54.50 -14.47
CA LYS A 272 -21.34 -55.67 -13.98
C LYS A 272 -22.47 -56.04 -14.93
N ASP A 273 -22.15 -56.35 -16.19
CA ASP A 273 -23.01 -57.15 -17.07
C ASP A 273 -22.17 -57.95 -18.11
N SER A 274 -22.33 -59.28 -18.08
CA SER A 274 -22.21 -60.30 -19.16
C SER A 274 -20.90 -60.41 -19.98
N HIS A 275 -20.05 -61.45 -19.94
CA HIS A 275 -20.13 -62.94 -19.99
C HIS A 275 -20.14 -63.58 -21.41
N GLU A 276 -19.38 -64.68 -21.57
CA GLU A 276 -19.22 -65.63 -22.72
C GLU A 276 -18.34 -65.22 -23.93
N SER A 277 -17.45 -66.01 -24.56
CA SER A 277 -16.85 -67.37 -24.40
C SER A 277 -15.65 -67.53 -25.39
N PRO A 278 -14.80 -68.59 -25.31
CA PRO A 278 -13.48 -68.74 -26.00
C PRO A 278 -13.61 -69.45 -27.38
N PRO A 279 -12.57 -69.95 -28.12
CA PRO A 279 -11.09 -69.99 -27.95
C PRO A 279 -10.26 -69.66 -29.23
N LEU A 280 -8.91 -69.70 -29.13
CA LEU A 280 -7.95 -70.42 -30.01
C LEU A 280 -6.56 -69.73 -30.07
N SER A 281 -5.54 -70.54 -29.84
CA SER A 281 -4.09 -70.29 -29.98
C SER A 281 -3.67 -70.12 -31.46
N PRO A 282 -2.38 -70.19 -31.86
CA PRO A 282 -1.09 -69.98 -31.17
C PRO A 282 -0.14 -69.07 -32.00
N THR A 283 1.14 -69.04 -31.59
CA THR A 283 2.38 -68.69 -32.32
C THR A 283 3.03 -67.38 -31.88
N ALA A 284 4.34 -67.26 -31.78
CA ALA A 284 5.47 -68.17 -31.64
C ALA A 284 6.72 -67.28 -31.44
N ASN A 285 7.79 -67.89 -30.91
CA ASN A 285 9.19 -67.61 -31.24
C ASN A 285 9.85 -66.35 -30.64
N HIS A 286 10.89 -66.60 -29.82
CA HIS A 286 12.34 -66.40 -30.12
C HIS A 286 12.75 -64.96 -29.81
N ASP A 287 13.91 -64.60 -29.26
CA ASP A 287 15.18 -65.21 -28.85
C ASP A 287 15.75 -64.18 -27.84
N LYS A 288 16.32 -64.54 -26.68
CA LYS A 288 17.71 -64.97 -26.43
C LYS A 288 18.77 -63.85 -26.47
N SER A 289 19.75 -64.03 -25.59
CA SER A 289 21.04 -63.33 -25.39
C SER A 289 21.04 -62.10 -24.47
N THR A 290 21.46 -62.23 -23.21
CA THR A 290 22.83 -62.42 -22.63
C THR A 290 23.72 -61.18 -22.71
N GLY A 291 24.24 -60.76 -21.56
CA GLY A 291 25.38 -59.82 -21.49
C GLY A 291 25.67 -59.33 -20.08
N ASN A 292 26.39 -60.15 -19.31
CA ASN A 292 27.15 -59.75 -18.12
C ASN A 292 28.27 -58.76 -18.50
N HIS A 293 28.58 -57.80 -17.62
CA HIS A 293 29.92 -57.53 -17.07
C HIS A 293 29.80 -56.35 -16.10
N ASP A 294 30.00 -56.49 -14.79
CA ASP A 294 31.24 -56.68 -14.02
C ASP A 294 32.18 -55.45 -13.91
N THR A 295 32.32 -55.04 -12.64
CA THR A 295 33.53 -54.62 -11.91
C THR A 295 34.20 -53.24 -12.07
N SER A 296 34.49 -52.71 -10.87
CA SER A 296 35.71 -52.01 -10.40
C SER A 296 35.79 -50.48 -10.54
N THR A 297 35.81 -49.68 -9.48
CA THR A 297 36.77 -49.39 -8.36
C THR A 297 37.78 -48.25 -8.64
N TYR A 298 37.88 -47.34 -7.64
CA TYR A 298 38.92 -46.35 -7.28
C TYR A 298 39.18 -45.14 -8.21
N VAL A 299 38.99 -43.91 -7.69
CA VAL A 299 39.97 -43.05 -6.99
C VAL A 299 39.22 -42.17 -5.99
#